data_AF-A0A944YJT8-F1
#
_entry.id   AF-A0A944YJT8-F1
#
_cell.length_a   1.000
_cell.length_b   1.000
_cell.length_c   1.000
_cell.angle_alpha   90.00
_cell.angle_beta   90.00
_cell.angle_gamma   90.00
#
_symmetry.space_group_name_H-M   'P 1'
#
loop_
_entity.id
_entity.type
_entity.pdbx_description
1 polymer ?
#
loop_
_entity_poly.entity_id
_entity_poly.type
_entity_poly.pdbx_seq_one_letter_code
_entity_poly.pdbx_strand_id
1 'polypeptide(L)'
;MEDLDKTLDIMERDKCTSLLAENSVRLKKNNIKFTKTNKKHSQEHLDAQLVSYERLIRTLIKGLVTIEKKVRLKYLVPLESVRANKLRGSWNTEVECILEDLNSKYQSVHAQRRSVEEFDEKVLQMLAGAKISVDTEVTKLQENLGEEIGDSDRIQPSELSRMYGVDESVLIDLQVIDPLQNLKILCNKLQASGCDEEVLTPVDEIIKMYVKEIKTVEGAVWSGRSADQRKEIKMRAAKLNLNLKEIVHCLLDLTSQAMLEKEKRNEEVIQKIRNNLDKIFKSETDSEPFQNKLEPFWGVLA
;
A
#
# COMPACT_ATOMS: atom_id res chain seq x y z
N MET A 1 5.56 7.23 15.10
CA MET A 1 4.46 8.03 14.51
C MET A 1 4.99 9.13 13.61
N GLU A 2 5.92 9.98 14.06
CA GLU A 2 6.56 11.01 13.19
C GLU A 2 7.16 10.44 11.91
N ASP A 3 7.73 9.24 11.95
CA ASP A 3 8.36 8.63 10.78
C ASP A 3 7.34 8.24 9.68
N LEU A 4 6.13 7.83 10.09
CA LEU A 4 5.04 7.49 9.17
C LEU A 4 4.50 8.75 8.47
N ASP A 5 4.21 9.79 9.26
CA ASP A 5 3.70 11.06 8.72
C ASP A 5 4.75 11.74 7.83
N LYS A 6 6.05 11.65 8.16
CA LYS A 6 7.14 12.15 7.31
C LYS A 6 7.22 11.36 5.99
N THR A 7 7.07 10.04 6.04
CA THR A 7 7.05 9.19 4.84
C THR A 7 5.84 9.54 3.95
N LEU A 8 4.66 9.71 4.56
CA LEU A 8 3.46 10.18 3.87
C LEU A 8 3.68 11.53 3.19
N ASP A 9 4.25 12.50 3.90
CA ASP A 9 4.56 13.82 3.35
C ASP A 9 5.51 13.76 2.14
N ILE A 10 6.42 12.76 2.08
CA ILE A 10 7.29 12.54 0.91
C ILE A 10 6.47 11.97 -0.26
N MET A 11 5.69 10.92 -0.01
CA MET A 11 4.85 10.27 -1.02
C MET A 11 3.84 11.24 -1.63
N GLU A 12 3.24 12.10 -0.80
CA GLU A 12 2.33 13.15 -1.24
C GLU A 12 3.02 14.16 -2.16
N ARG A 13 4.21 14.65 -1.79
CA ARG A 13 5.00 15.58 -2.64
C ARG A 13 5.40 14.97 -3.97
N ASP A 14 5.82 13.71 -3.98
CA ASP A 14 6.12 12.99 -5.21
C ASP A 14 4.88 12.87 -6.10
N LYS A 15 3.71 12.63 -5.49
CA LYS A 15 2.44 12.59 -6.21
C LYS A 15 2.05 13.94 -6.80
N CYS A 16 2.20 15.03 -6.06
CA CYS A 16 2.00 16.40 -6.56
C CYS A 16 2.87 16.67 -7.79
N THR A 17 4.17 16.37 -7.67
CA THR A 17 5.16 16.58 -8.73
C THR A 17 4.82 15.79 -9.99
N SER A 18 4.45 14.51 -9.84
CA SER A 18 4.03 13.65 -10.93
C SER A 18 2.78 14.19 -11.65
N LEU A 19 1.77 14.62 -10.90
CA LEU A 19 0.53 15.15 -11.48
C LEU A 19 0.73 16.50 -12.19
N LEU A 20 1.61 17.35 -11.68
CA LEU A 20 2.01 18.60 -12.36
C LEU A 20 2.70 18.31 -13.69
N ALA A 21 3.61 17.33 -13.73
CA ALA A 21 4.27 16.89 -14.95
C ALA A 21 3.27 16.31 -15.98
N GLU A 22 2.36 15.45 -15.54
CA GLU A 22 1.27 14.94 -16.37
C GLU A 22 0.41 16.06 -16.94
N ASN A 23 0.06 17.05 -16.11
CA ASN A 23 -0.72 18.19 -16.55
C ASN A 23 0.04 19.00 -17.60
N SER A 24 1.32 19.28 -17.40
CA SER A 24 2.17 19.95 -18.40
C SER A 24 2.14 19.25 -19.77
N VAL A 25 2.15 17.91 -19.79
CA VAL A 25 1.98 17.14 -21.03
C VAL A 25 0.58 17.31 -21.62
N ARG A 26 -0.49 17.32 -20.80
CA ARG A 26 -1.86 17.58 -21.27
C ARG A 26 -1.99 18.97 -21.90
N LEU A 27 -1.46 20.01 -21.25
CA LEU A 27 -1.48 21.38 -21.78
C LEU A 27 -0.80 21.46 -23.16
N LYS A 28 0.33 20.74 -23.35
CA LYS A 28 1.01 20.63 -24.65
C LYS A 28 0.20 19.87 -25.71
N LYS A 29 -0.52 18.82 -25.30
CA LYS A 29 -1.38 18.00 -26.17
C LYS A 29 -2.67 18.72 -26.59
N ASN A 30 -3.15 19.66 -25.77
CA ASN A 30 -4.21 20.61 -26.12
C ASN A 30 -3.74 21.61 -27.19
N ASN A 31 -3.26 21.07 -28.32
CA ASN A 31 -2.66 21.79 -29.40
C ASN A 31 -3.76 22.50 -30.22
N ILE A 32 -3.45 23.70 -30.70
CA ILE A 32 -4.31 24.57 -31.51
C ILE A 32 -4.92 23.85 -32.72
N LYS A 33 -4.26 22.80 -33.24
CA LYS A 33 -4.72 21.96 -34.36
C LYS A 33 -6.07 21.28 -34.13
N PHE A 34 -6.51 21.15 -32.88
CA PHE A 34 -7.80 20.56 -32.51
C PHE A 34 -8.89 21.61 -32.23
N THR A 35 -8.59 22.89 -32.42
CA THR A 35 -9.57 23.98 -32.29
C THR A 35 -10.10 24.38 -33.66
N LYS A 36 -11.37 24.80 -33.74
CA LYS A 36 -12.02 25.16 -35.02
C LYS A 36 -11.29 26.26 -35.79
N THR A 37 -10.57 27.12 -35.07
CA THR A 37 -9.89 28.28 -35.65
C THR A 37 -8.40 28.08 -35.86
N ASN A 38 -7.81 26.96 -35.38
CA ASN A 38 -6.36 26.73 -35.38
C ASN A 38 -5.55 27.90 -34.79
N LYS A 39 -6.14 28.68 -33.88
CA LYS A 39 -5.53 29.86 -33.28
C LYS A 39 -5.09 29.58 -31.85
N LYS A 40 -3.84 29.94 -31.55
CA LYS A 40 -3.34 30.00 -30.17
C LYS A 40 -4.18 30.99 -29.38
N HIS A 41 -4.61 30.58 -28.20
CA HIS A 41 -5.48 31.39 -27.32
C HIS A 41 -6.85 31.71 -27.91
N SER A 42 -7.40 30.86 -28.79
CA SER A 42 -8.84 30.86 -29.07
C SER A 42 -9.63 30.55 -27.78
N GLN A 43 -10.93 30.89 -27.74
CA GLN A 43 -11.76 30.59 -26.58
C GLN A 43 -11.76 29.08 -26.28
N GLU A 44 -11.98 28.26 -27.31
CA GLU A 44 -11.92 26.79 -27.23
C GLU A 44 -10.58 26.30 -26.65
N HIS A 45 -9.47 26.92 -27.05
CA HIS A 45 -8.16 26.58 -26.50
C HIS A 45 -8.06 26.93 -25.02
N LEU A 46 -8.46 28.13 -24.61
CA LEU A 46 -8.39 28.60 -23.22
C LEU A 46 -9.30 27.78 -22.30
N ASP A 47 -10.51 27.45 -22.76
CA ASP A 47 -11.44 26.57 -22.03
C ASP A 47 -10.82 25.17 -21.84
N ALA A 48 -10.15 24.62 -22.86
CA ALA A 48 -9.45 23.34 -22.74
C ALA A 48 -8.28 23.40 -21.73
N GLN A 49 -7.59 24.54 -21.59
CA GLN A 49 -6.58 24.71 -20.55
C GLN A 49 -7.22 24.73 -19.16
N LEU A 50 -8.29 25.52 -18.96
CA LEU A 50 -9.03 25.56 -17.69
C LEU A 50 -9.50 24.17 -17.25
N VAL A 51 -10.13 23.40 -18.17
CA VAL A 51 -10.58 22.03 -17.91
C VAL A 51 -9.42 21.12 -17.48
N SER A 52 -8.21 21.30 -18.04
CA SER A 52 -7.03 20.53 -17.63
C SER A 52 -6.60 20.83 -16.19
N TYR A 53 -6.67 22.09 -15.76
CA TYR A 53 -6.37 22.51 -14.39
C TYR A 53 -7.43 22.03 -13.39
N GLU A 54 -8.72 22.12 -13.72
CA GLU A 54 -9.77 21.54 -12.88
C GLU A 54 -9.58 20.03 -12.69
N ARG A 55 -9.24 19.32 -13.78
CA ARG A 55 -8.95 17.89 -13.73
C ARG A 55 -7.74 17.59 -12.86
N LEU A 56 -6.69 18.41 -12.96
CA LEU A 56 -5.50 18.30 -12.11
C LEU A 56 -5.89 18.40 -10.63
N ILE A 57 -6.62 19.46 -10.23
CA ILE A 57 -7.06 19.66 -8.84
C ILE A 57 -7.88 18.47 -8.34
N ARG A 58 -8.89 18.02 -9.10
CA ARG A 58 -9.72 16.87 -8.72
C ARG A 58 -8.91 15.59 -8.55
N THR A 59 -7.90 15.38 -9.40
CA THR A 59 -7.05 14.17 -9.38
C THR A 59 -6.02 14.24 -8.27
N LEU A 60 -5.52 15.45 -7.95
CA LEU A 60 -4.63 15.71 -6.83
C LEU A 60 -5.29 15.30 -5.52
N ILE A 61 -6.44 15.89 -5.20
CA ILE A 61 -7.15 15.65 -3.93
C ILE A 61 -7.42 14.15 -3.75
N LYS A 62 -7.98 13.48 -4.78
CA LYS A 62 -8.22 12.03 -4.73
C LYS A 62 -6.95 11.20 -4.56
N GLY A 63 -5.87 11.60 -5.23
CA GLY A 63 -4.58 10.92 -5.15
C GLY A 63 -3.97 10.97 -3.76
N LEU A 64 -4.02 12.14 -3.11
CA LEU A 64 -3.51 12.35 -1.75
C LEU A 64 -4.33 11.56 -0.72
N VAL A 65 -5.67 11.61 -0.81
CA VAL A 65 -6.57 10.79 0.02
C VAL A 65 -6.26 9.30 -0.10
N THR A 66 -6.02 8.82 -1.32
CA THR A 66 -5.72 7.40 -1.56
C THR A 66 -4.39 6.99 -0.91
N ILE A 67 -3.37 7.84 -0.96
CA ILE A 67 -2.06 7.59 -0.34
C ILE A 67 -2.24 7.51 1.17
N GLU A 68 -2.84 8.53 1.79
CA GLU A 68 -3.04 8.60 3.24
C GLU A 68 -3.88 7.41 3.73
N LYS A 69 -5.00 7.10 3.05
CA LYS A 69 -5.86 5.95 3.37
C LYS A 69 -5.10 4.64 3.35
N LYS A 70 -4.41 4.35 2.24
CA LYS A 70 -3.74 3.08 2.03
C LYS A 70 -2.68 2.81 3.09
N VAL A 71 -1.87 3.82 3.39
CA VAL A 71 -0.79 3.69 4.39
C VAL A 71 -1.38 3.56 5.79
N ARG A 72 -2.35 4.40 6.17
CA ARG A 72 -2.97 4.34 7.50
C ARG A 72 -3.67 3.01 7.76
N LEU A 73 -4.39 2.45 6.78
CA LEU A 73 -4.99 1.12 6.91
C LEU A 73 -3.94 0.01 7.04
N LYS A 74 -2.83 0.11 6.32
CA LYS A 74 -1.74 -0.88 6.41
C LYS A 74 -1.15 -0.94 7.81
N TYR A 75 -0.97 0.23 8.45
CA TYR A 75 -0.43 0.32 9.80
C TYR A 75 -1.50 0.39 10.88
N LEU A 76 -2.79 0.28 10.53
CA LEU A 76 -3.92 0.42 11.46
C LEU A 76 -3.80 1.66 12.36
N VAL A 77 -3.35 2.78 11.80
CA VAL A 77 -3.19 4.06 12.51
C VAL A 77 -4.34 5.00 12.13
N PRO A 78 -5.18 5.44 13.07
CA PRO A 78 -6.28 6.36 12.76
C PRO A 78 -5.75 7.72 12.30
N LEU A 79 -6.59 8.51 11.66
CA LEU A 79 -6.26 9.88 11.31
C LEU A 79 -6.59 10.81 12.48
N GLU A 80 -5.56 11.22 13.22
CA GLU A 80 -5.72 12.16 14.34
C GLU A 80 -6.06 13.57 13.86
N SER A 81 -6.76 14.34 14.70
CA SER A 81 -7.22 15.69 14.37
C SER A 81 -6.08 16.66 14.00
N VAL A 82 -4.93 16.54 14.67
CA VAL A 82 -3.74 17.36 14.40
C VAL A 82 -3.24 17.11 12.97
N ARG A 83 -3.11 15.84 12.57
CA ARG A 83 -2.73 15.46 11.20
C ARG A 83 -3.80 15.90 10.20
N ALA A 84 -5.08 15.66 10.49
CA ALA A 84 -6.18 16.04 9.60
C ALA A 84 -6.15 17.54 9.28
N ASN A 85 -5.90 18.39 10.28
CA ASN A 85 -5.77 19.83 10.10
C ASN A 85 -4.53 20.21 9.28
N LYS A 86 -3.40 19.52 9.50
CA LYS A 86 -2.19 19.68 8.67
C LYS A 86 -2.47 19.32 7.21
N LEU A 87 -3.17 18.21 6.94
CA LEU A 87 -3.55 17.80 5.58
C LEU A 87 -4.43 18.84 4.90
N ARG A 88 -5.48 19.32 5.59
CA ARG A 88 -6.34 20.40 5.07
C ARG A 88 -5.53 21.63 4.67
N GLY A 89 -4.61 22.07 5.53
CA GLY A 89 -3.73 23.20 5.24
C GLY A 89 -2.81 22.93 4.04
N SER A 90 -2.06 21.84 4.09
CA SER A 90 -1.09 21.46 3.04
C SER A 90 -1.75 21.32 1.67
N TRP A 91 -2.86 20.59 1.58
CA TRP A 91 -3.53 20.34 0.30
C TRP A 91 -4.19 21.59 -0.26
N ASN A 92 -4.70 22.49 0.60
CA ASN A 92 -5.17 23.80 0.17
C ASN A 92 -4.04 24.64 -0.41
N THR A 93 -2.86 24.66 0.22
CA THR A 93 -1.67 25.35 -0.31
C THR A 93 -1.28 24.80 -1.69
N GLU A 94 -1.29 23.47 -1.88
CA GLU A 94 -0.99 22.87 -3.18
C GLU A 94 -2.00 23.26 -4.27
N VAL A 95 -3.29 23.34 -3.91
CA VAL A 95 -4.33 23.84 -4.82
C VAL A 95 -4.12 25.31 -5.17
N GLU A 96 -3.78 26.15 -4.20
CA GLU A 96 -3.47 27.57 -4.40
C GLU A 96 -2.29 27.73 -5.35
N CYS A 97 -1.18 27.00 -5.15
CA CYS A 97 -0.04 26.99 -6.05
C CYS A 97 -0.41 26.61 -7.50
N ILE A 98 -1.30 25.61 -7.68
CA ILE A 98 -1.78 25.20 -9.00
C ILE A 98 -2.58 26.32 -9.69
N LEU A 99 -3.40 27.05 -8.94
CA LEU A 99 -4.20 28.15 -9.47
C LEU A 99 -3.37 29.41 -9.71
N GLU A 100 -2.33 29.65 -8.92
CA GLU A 100 -1.34 30.69 -9.17
C GLU A 100 -0.57 30.42 -10.48
N ASP A 101 -0.18 29.17 -10.72
CA ASP A 101 0.42 28.75 -12.00
C ASP A 101 -0.55 28.97 -13.18
N LEU A 102 -1.83 28.67 -13.03
CA LEU A 102 -2.87 28.97 -14.02
C LEU A 102 -2.98 30.47 -14.29
N ASN A 103 -3.08 31.29 -13.23
CA ASN A 103 -3.20 32.74 -13.32
C ASN A 103 -1.99 33.36 -14.02
N SER A 104 -0.79 33.03 -13.57
CA SER A 104 0.45 33.57 -14.16
C SER A 104 0.59 33.27 -15.65
N LYS A 105 0.06 32.13 -16.12
CA LYS A 105 0.13 31.72 -17.54
C LYS A 105 -0.94 32.36 -18.42
N TYR A 106 -2.15 32.56 -17.92
CA TYR A 106 -3.30 32.86 -18.80
C TYR A 106 -4.00 34.19 -18.50
N GLN A 107 -3.79 34.81 -17.33
CA GLN A 107 -4.49 36.05 -16.97
C GLN A 107 -4.23 37.19 -17.98
N SER A 108 -2.97 37.39 -18.37
CA SER A 108 -2.60 38.43 -19.37
C SER A 108 -3.25 38.18 -20.74
N VAL A 109 -3.45 36.91 -21.10
CA VAL A 109 -4.13 36.52 -22.34
C VAL A 109 -5.62 36.84 -22.27
N HIS A 110 -6.25 36.58 -21.13
CA HIS A 110 -7.65 36.95 -20.88
C HIS A 110 -7.85 38.47 -20.84
N ALA A 111 -6.88 39.23 -20.28
CA ALA A 111 -6.89 40.68 -20.31
C ALA A 111 -6.87 41.24 -21.75
N GLN A 112 -6.02 40.71 -22.62
CA GLN A 112 -5.98 41.10 -24.05
C GLN A 112 -7.30 40.80 -24.78
N ARG A 113 -8.03 39.78 -24.33
CA ARG A 113 -9.32 39.37 -24.87
C ARG A 113 -10.52 40.04 -24.20
N ARG A 114 -10.28 40.92 -23.22
CA ARG A 114 -11.33 41.58 -22.40
C ARG A 114 -12.25 40.59 -21.68
N SER A 115 -11.71 39.45 -21.24
CA SER A 115 -12.43 38.42 -20.46
C SER A 115 -11.74 38.06 -19.15
N VAL A 116 -10.97 39.00 -18.59
CA VAL A 116 -10.24 38.80 -17.33
C VAL A 116 -11.17 38.63 -16.14
N GLU A 117 -12.27 39.39 -16.08
CA GLU A 117 -13.25 39.30 -14.99
C GLU A 117 -13.91 37.91 -14.92
N GLU A 118 -14.37 37.39 -16.06
CA GLU A 118 -14.93 36.03 -16.15
C GLU A 118 -13.91 34.94 -15.79
N PHE A 119 -12.64 35.14 -16.16
CA PHE A 119 -11.56 34.21 -15.83
C PHE A 119 -11.25 34.21 -14.34
N ASP A 120 -11.07 35.40 -13.75
CA ASP A 120 -10.78 35.55 -12.32
C ASP A 120 -11.93 35.00 -11.48
N GLU A 121 -13.19 35.22 -11.88
CA GLU A 121 -14.37 34.62 -11.22
C GLU A 121 -14.32 33.09 -11.27
N LYS A 122 -14.02 32.49 -12.43
CA LYS A 122 -13.88 31.03 -12.55
C LYS A 122 -12.78 30.48 -11.66
N VAL A 123 -11.63 31.16 -11.58
CA VAL A 123 -10.52 30.75 -10.72
C VAL A 123 -10.92 30.81 -9.24
N LEU A 124 -11.65 31.84 -8.82
CA LEU A 124 -12.20 31.93 -7.47
C LEU A 124 -13.21 30.80 -7.17
N GLN A 125 -14.09 30.49 -8.12
CA GLN A 125 -15.04 29.37 -7.98
C GLN A 125 -14.30 28.02 -7.89
N MET A 126 -13.26 27.81 -8.70
CA MET A 126 -12.41 26.63 -8.63
C MET A 126 -11.73 26.49 -7.27
N LEU A 127 -11.18 27.59 -6.73
CA LEU A 127 -10.54 27.61 -5.41
C LEU A 127 -11.55 27.27 -4.30
N ALA A 128 -12.72 27.92 -4.32
CA ALA A 128 -13.77 27.68 -3.32
C ALA A 128 -14.26 26.22 -3.36
N GLY A 129 -14.55 25.70 -4.55
CA GLY A 129 -14.97 24.31 -4.72
C GLY A 129 -13.89 23.30 -4.30
N ALA A 130 -12.62 23.60 -4.57
CA ALA A 130 -11.50 22.77 -4.16
C ALA A 130 -11.31 22.76 -2.64
N LYS A 131 -11.42 23.91 -1.95
CA LYS A 131 -11.35 23.99 -0.48
C LYS A 131 -12.45 23.17 0.19
N ILE A 132 -13.68 23.25 -0.33
CA ILE A 132 -14.80 22.41 0.13
C ILE A 132 -14.48 20.93 -0.10
N SER A 133 -13.94 20.58 -1.27
CA SER A 133 -13.57 19.20 -1.59
C SER A 133 -12.46 18.67 -0.67
N VAL A 134 -11.44 19.46 -0.37
CA VAL A 134 -10.36 19.07 0.56
C VAL A 134 -10.95 18.78 1.93
N ASP A 135 -11.76 19.70 2.47
CA ASP A 135 -12.35 19.53 3.80
C ASP A 135 -13.28 18.30 3.87
N THR A 136 -14.11 18.12 2.85
CA THR A 136 -15.03 16.97 2.75
C THR A 136 -14.26 15.65 2.70
N GLU A 137 -13.23 15.56 1.85
CA GLU A 137 -12.48 14.33 1.65
C GLU A 137 -11.59 13.99 2.86
N VAL A 138 -10.99 14.97 3.53
CA VAL A 138 -10.24 14.74 4.77
C VAL A 138 -11.17 14.26 5.89
N THR A 139 -12.36 14.85 6.02
CA THR A 139 -13.35 14.46 7.03
C THR A 139 -13.84 13.03 6.79
N LYS A 140 -14.25 12.70 5.55
CA LYS A 140 -14.60 11.33 5.17
C LYS A 140 -13.46 10.35 5.38
N LEU A 141 -12.22 10.74 5.08
CA LEU A 141 -11.07 9.90 5.31
C LEU A 141 -10.90 9.56 6.79
N GLN A 142 -11.08 10.56 7.66
CA GLN A 142 -11.00 10.38 9.10
C GLN A 142 -12.07 9.41 9.63
N GLU A 143 -13.32 9.59 9.20
CA GLU A 143 -14.44 8.73 9.57
C GLU A 143 -14.24 7.29 9.08
N ASN A 144 -13.97 7.11 7.78
CA ASN A 144 -13.76 5.80 7.18
C ASN A 144 -12.59 5.03 7.83
N LEU A 145 -11.49 5.71 8.16
CA LEU A 145 -10.38 5.08 8.86
C LEU A 145 -10.75 4.68 10.28
N GLY A 146 -11.54 5.50 10.97
CA GLY A 146 -12.05 5.18 12.31
C GLY A 146 -12.89 3.91 12.31
N GLU A 147 -13.82 3.80 11.36
CA GLU A 147 -14.68 2.62 11.18
C GLU A 147 -13.88 1.39 10.76
N GLU A 148 -13.10 1.48 9.68
CA GLU A 148 -12.36 0.34 9.14
C GLU A 148 -11.29 -0.20 10.08
N ILE A 149 -10.70 0.64 10.95
CA ILE A 149 -9.74 0.19 11.97
C ILE A 149 -10.47 -0.32 13.20
N GLY A 150 -11.55 0.34 13.64
CA GLY A 150 -12.31 -0.02 14.84
C GLY A 150 -13.02 -1.38 14.72
N ASP A 151 -13.51 -1.72 13.53
CA ASP A 151 -14.24 -2.98 13.27
C ASP A 151 -13.31 -4.14 12.87
N SER A 152 -12.00 -3.93 12.90
CA SER A 152 -11.05 -4.88 12.32
C SER A 152 -10.48 -5.82 13.38
N ASP A 153 -10.60 -7.13 13.15
CA ASP A 153 -9.78 -8.18 13.82
C ASP A 153 -8.30 -8.12 13.41
N ARG A 154 -7.86 -7.03 12.77
CA ARG A 154 -6.50 -6.91 12.23
C ARG A 154 -5.52 -6.55 13.33
N ILE A 155 -4.32 -7.10 13.17
CA ILE A 155 -3.24 -7.01 14.15
C ILE A 155 -2.25 -5.94 13.71
N GLN A 156 -1.87 -5.06 14.63
CA GLN A 156 -0.86 -4.03 14.37
C GLN A 156 0.43 -4.65 13.81
N PRO A 157 1.11 -4.05 12.81
CA PRO A 157 2.36 -4.59 12.28
C PRO A 157 3.45 -4.81 13.33
N SER A 158 3.53 -3.95 14.33
CA SER A 158 4.43 -4.09 15.49
C SER A 158 4.11 -5.30 16.36
N GLU A 159 2.83 -5.67 16.46
CA GLU A 159 2.40 -6.87 17.15
C GLU A 159 2.68 -8.13 16.32
N LEU A 160 2.47 -8.12 15.00
CA LEU A 160 2.91 -9.20 14.11
C LEU A 160 4.43 -9.42 14.20
N SER A 161 5.20 -8.32 14.22
CA SER A 161 6.64 -8.32 14.40
C SER A 161 7.02 -9.05 15.70
N ARG A 162 6.36 -8.73 16.81
CA ARG A 162 6.54 -9.42 18.10
C ARG A 162 6.13 -10.90 18.04
N MET A 163 4.99 -11.22 17.43
CA MET A 163 4.45 -12.58 17.37
C MET A 163 5.38 -13.53 16.63
N TYR A 164 5.87 -13.14 15.46
CA TYR A 164 6.69 -13.99 14.60
C TYR A 164 8.20 -13.77 14.81
N GLY A 165 8.58 -12.73 15.55
CA GLY A 165 9.98 -12.37 15.78
C GLY A 165 10.66 -11.83 14.53
N VAL A 166 9.93 -11.18 13.63
CA VAL A 166 10.47 -10.58 12.40
C VAL A 166 10.46 -9.07 12.55
N ASP A 167 11.52 -8.39 12.14
CA ASP A 167 11.55 -6.92 12.20
C ASP A 167 10.45 -6.31 11.34
N GLU A 168 9.82 -5.23 11.80
CA GLU A 168 8.70 -4.60 11.07
C GLU A 168 9.10 -4.15 9.66
N SER A 169 10.34 -3.67 9.48
CA SER A 169 10.90 -3.34 8.17
C SER A 169 10.96 -4.55 7.23
N VAL A 170 11.35 -5.72 7.73
CA VAL A 170 11.40 -6.97 6.96
C VAL A 170 9.99 -7.42 6.58
N LEU A 171 9.00 -7.30 7.49
CA LEU A 171 7.61 -7.57 7.17
C LEU A 171 7.07 -6.67 6.04
N ILE A 172 7.46 -5.40 6.04
CA ILE A 172 7.11 -4.42 5.00
C ILE A 172 7.78 -4.78 3.68
N ASP A 173 9.09 -5.04 3.68
CA ASP A 173 9.89 -5.32 2.49
C ASP A 173 9.45 -6.62 1.81
N LEU A 174 9.14 -7.65 2.60
CA LEU A 174 8.60 -8.92 2.10
C LEU A 174 7.12 -8.80 1.67
N GLN A 175 6.42 -7.74 2.09
CA GLN A 175 5.00 -7.51 1.84
C GLN A 175 4.10 -8.61 2.46
N VAL A 176 4.44 -9.05 3.66
CA VAL A 176 3.77 -10.19 4.34
C VAL A 176 2.83 -9.76 5.48
N ILE A 177 2.68 -8.47 5.76
CA ILE A 177 1.74 -7.95 6.79
C ILE A 177 0.31 -8.44 6.52
N ASP A 178 -0.28 -8.08 5.37
CA ASP A 178 -1.67 -8.48 5.06
C ASP A 178 -1.82 -10.01 4.99
N PRO A 179 -0.90 -10.77 4.36
CA PRO A 179 -0.94 -12.23 4.41
C PRO A 179 -0.96 -12.82 5.82
N LEU A 180 -0.10 -12.34 6.73
CA LEU A 180 -0.06 -12.81 8.12
C LEU A 180 -1.32 -12.45 8.90
N GLN A 181 -1.84 -11.23 8.72
CA GLN A 181 -3.13 -10.84 9.32
C GLN A 181 -4.26 -11.75 8.85
N ASN A 182 -4.38 -11.95 7.54
CA ASN A 182 -5.43 -12.79 6.97
C ASN A 182 -5.29 -14.25 7.43
N LEU A 183 -4.06 -14.77 7.49
CA LEU A 183 -3.79 -16.10 8.01
C LEU A 183 -4.34 -16.26 9.43
N LYS A 184 -4.04 -15.30 10.31
CA LYS A 184 -4.52 -15.34 11.70
C LYS A 184 -6.04 -15.23 11.80
N ILE A 185 -6.65 -14.35 11.02
CA ILE A 185 -8.11 -14.21 10.95
C ILE A 185 -8.75 -15.54 10.51
N LEU A 186 -8.20 -16.21 9.50
CA LEU A 186 -8.73 -17.49 9.02
C LEU A 186 -8.54 -18.60 10.06
N CYS A 187 -7.39 -18.67 10.74
CA CYS A 187 -7.17 -19.62 11.82
C CYS A 187 -8.18 -19.41 12.97
N ASN A 188 -8.42 -18.16 13.39
CA ASN A 188 -9.42 -17.86 14.42
C ASN A 188 -10.83 -18.28 13.99
N LYS A 189 -11.18 -18.11 12.70
CA LYS A 189 -12.47 -18.55 12.14
C LYS A 189 -12.60 -20.07 12.10
N LEU A 190 -11.53 -20.79 11.75
CA LEU A 190 -11.50 -22.26 11.81
C LEU A 190 -11.69 -22.75 13.25
N GLN A 191 -11.02 -22.13 14.21
CA GLN A 191 -11.17 -22.45 15.62
C GLN A 191 -12.61 -22.21 16.11
N ALA A 192 -13.20 -21.06 15.74
CA ALA A 192 -14.61 -20.75 16.05
C ALA A 192 -15.60 -21.72 15.38
N SER A 193 -15.20 -22.35 14.27
CA SER A 193 -15.98 -23.38 13.56
C SER A 193 -15.79 -24.79 14.12
N GLY A 194 -15.03 -24.95 15.22
CA GLY A 194 -14.83 -26.22 15.92
C GLY A 194 -13.53 -26.96 15.57
N CYS A 195 -12.58 -26.33 14.88
CA CYS A 195 -11.25 -26.90 14.66
C CYS A 195 -10.40 -26.78 15.93
N ASP A 196 -9.74 -27.87 16.35
CA ASP A 196 -8.88 -27.88 17.53
C ASP A 196 -7.68 -26.95 17.36
N GLU A 197 -7.40 -26.14 18.39
CA GLU A 197 -6.28 -25.19 18.39
C GLU A 197 -4.93 -25.88 18.16
N GLU A 198 -4.76 -27.10 18.70
CA GLU A 198 -3.55 -27.91 18.55
C GLU A 198 -3.23 -28.21 17.08
N VAL A 199 -4.26 -28.28 16.23
CA VAL A 199 -4.11 -28.59 14.80
C VAL A 199 -3.76 -27.33 13.98
N LEU A 200 -4.14 -26.15 14.47
CA LEU A 200 -3.84 -24.86 13.86
C LEU A 200 -2.50 -24.27 14.34
N THR A 201 -2.05 -24.63 15.54
CA THR A 201 -0.79 -24.17 16.14
C THR A 201 0.44 -24.37 15.23
N PRO A 202 0.58 -25.51 14.51
CA PRO A 202 1.64 -25.72 13.53
C PRO A 202 1.84 -24.62 12.49
N VAL A 203 0.76 -23.97 12.06
CA VAL A 203 0.80 -22.91 11.04
C VAL A 203 1.64 -21.73 11.52
N ASP A 204 1.40 -21.27 12.75
CA ASP A 204 2.17 -20.18 13.37
C ASP A 204 3.59 -20.63 13.74
N GLU A 205 3.77 -21.89 14.17
CA GLU A 205 5.07 -22.40 14.62
C GLU A 205 6.08 -22.56 13.48
N ILE A 206 5.65 -22.99 12.29
CA ILE A 206 6.55 -23.12 11.14
C ILE A 206 7.15 -21.78 10.75
N ILE A 207 6.34 -20.72 10.75
CA ILE A 207 6.81 -19.36 10.47
C ILE A 207 7.88 -18.98 11.50
N LYS A 208 7.60 -19.19 12.80
CA LYS A 208 8.57 -18.89 13.88
C LYS A 208 9.85 -19.73 13.78
N MET A 209 9.75 -21.00 13.42
CA MET A 209 10.90 -21.89 13.22
C MET A 209 11.77 -21.35 12.06
N TYR A 210 11.15 -21.00 10.94
CA TYR A 210 11.87 -20.51 9.77
C TYR A 210 12.55 -19.15 10.02
N VAL A 211 11.89 -18.28 10.81
CA VAL A 211 12.47 -17.00 11.25
C VAL A 211 13.70 -17.22 12.15
N LYS A 212 13.71 -18.25 13.00
CA LYS A 212 14.91 -18.58 13.81
C LYS A 212 16.07 -19.01 12.93
N GLU A 213 15.83 -19.77 11.86
CA GLU A 213 16.87 -20.13 10.90
C GLU A 213 17.45 -18.91 10.19
N ILE A 214 16.58 -17.99 9.73
CA ILE A 214 17.01 -16.71 9.13
C ILE A 214 17.95 -15.96 10.08
N LYS A 215 17.53 -15.76 11.34
CA LYS A 215 18.33 -15.05 12.35
C LYS A 215 19.66 -15.74 12.64
N THR A 216 19.69 -17.07 12.61
CA THR A 216 20.90 -17.86 12.82
C THR A 216 21.90 -17.60 11.68
N VAL A 217 21.44 -17.59 10.43
CA VAL A 217 22.27 -17.29 9.25
C VAL A 217 22.72 -15.83 9.23
N GLU A 218 21.82 -14.88 9.54
CA GLU A 218 22.15 -13.46 9.61
C GLU A 218 23.18 -13.14 10.70
N GLY A 219 23.04 -13.76 11.88
CA GLY A 219 24.01 -13.64 12.98
C GLY A 219 25.40 -14.16 12.63
N ALA A 220 25.50 -15.13 11.70
CA ALA A 220 26.75 -15.68 11.22
C ALA A 220 27.43 -14.84 10.13
N VAL A 221 26.78 -13.80 9.58
CA VAL A 221 27.35 -13.00 8.47
C VAL A 221 28.73 -12.43 8.81
N TRP A 222 28.95 -11.99 10.04
CA TRP A 222 30.22 -11.39 10.45
C TRP A 222 31.29 -12.40 10.89
N SER A 223 30.94 -13.68 11.06
CA SER A 223 31.89 -14.75 11.38
C SER A 223 32.63 -15.29 10.16
N GLY A 224 32.22 -14.89 8.95
CA GLY A 224 32.92 -15.21 7.69
C GLY A 224 34.34 -14.65 7.64
N ARG A 225 35.32 -15.52 7.34
CA ARG A 225 36.76 -15.21 7.38
C ARG A 225 37.23 -14.42 6.15
N SER A 226 36.44 -14.36 5.09
CA SER A 226 36.73 -13.61 3.86
C SER A 226 35.53 -12.80 3.37
N ALA A 227 35.77 -11.83 2.48
CA ALA A 227 34.68 -11.06 1.85
C ALA A 227 33.70 -11.96 1.08
N ASP A 228 34.22 -12.97 0.37
CA ASP A 228 33.39 -13.90 -0.41
C ASP A 228 32.51 -14.77 0.48
N GLN A 229 33.03 -15.28 1.60
CA GLN A 229 32.24 -16.04 2.57
C GLN A 229 31.11 -15.17 3.15
N ARG A 230 31.41 -13.91 3.50
CA ARG A 230 30.38 -13.00 4.00
C ARG A 230 29.31 -12.70 2.95
N LYS A 231 29.70 -12.58 1.67
CA LYS A 231 28.78 -12.39 0.55
C LYS A 231 27.87 -13.61 0.38
N GLU A 232 28.44 -14.82 0.44
CA GLU A 232 27.69 -16.07 0.33
C GLU A 232 26.65 -16.22 1.46
N ILE A 233 27.03 -15.92 2.71
CA ILE A 233 26.11 -15.97 3.85
C ILE A 233 24.98 -14.93 3.68
N LYS A 234 25.30 -13.71 3.22
CA LYS A 234 24.28 -12.69 2.92
C LYS A 234 23.31 -13.13 1.82
N MET A 235 23.82 -13.75 0.75
CA MET A 235 22.97 -14.28 -0.31
C MET A 235 22.07 -15.41 0.19
N ARG A 236 22.59 -16.28 1.09
CA ARG A 236 21.79 -17.30 1.76
C ARG A 236 20.68 -16.66 2.60
N ALA A 237 20.99 -15.68 3.45
CA ALA A 237 19.99 -14.97 4.25
C ALA A 237 18.91 -14.30 3.39
N ALA A 238 19.30 -13.68 2.27
CA ALA A 238 18.33 -13.09 1.33
C ALA A 238 17.41 -14.15 0.71
N LYS A 239 17.96 -15.32 0.33
CA LYS A 239 17.16 -16.45 -0.17
C LYS A 239 16.16 -16.94 0.89
N LEU A 240 16.59 -17.08 2.15
CA LEU A 240 15.71 -17.49 3.24
C LEU A 240 14.59 -16.48 3.48
N ASN A 241 14.87 -15.17 3.44
CA ASN A 241 13.83 -14.14 3.54
C ASN A 241 12.80 -14.23 2.40
N LEU A 242 13.22 -14.54 1.17
CA LEU A 242 12.28 -14.78 0.06
C LEU A 242 11.46 -16.06 0.28
N ASN A 243 12.08 -17.14 0.75
CA ASN A 243 11.38 -18.37 1.08
C ASN A 243 10.35 -18.14 2.21
N LEU A 244 10.64 -17.30 3.20
CA LEU A 244 9.68 -16.94 4.25
C LEU A 244 8.41 -16.32 3.67
N LYS A 245 8.56 -15.42 2.69
CA LYS A 245 7.42 -14.85 1.97
C LYS A 245 6.59 -15.96 1.30
N GLU A 246 7.24 -16.88 0.61
CA GLU A 246 6.56 -17.99 -0.06
C GLU A 246 5.84 -18.91 0.94
N ILE A 247 6.48 -19.24 2.07
CA ILE A 247 5.87 -20.04 3.15
C ILE A 247 4.60 -19.38 3.67
N VAL A 248 4.64 -18.09 3.99
CA VAL A 248 3.48 -17.34 4.48
C VAL A 248 2.32 -17.40 3.48
N HIS A 249 2.59 -17.19 2.19
CA HIS A 249 1.56 -17.28 1.15
C HIS A 249 1.01 -18.70 0.99
N CYS A 250 1.87 -19.71 0.98
CA CYS A 250 1.45 -21.11 0.92
C CYS A 250 0.55 -21.49 2.10
N LEU A 251 0.91 -21.08 3.32
CA LEU A 251 0.11 -21.32 4.51
C LEU A 251 -1.25 -20.61 4.42
N LEU A 252 -1.28 -19.34 3.98
CA LEU A 252 -2.52 -18.60 3.76
C LEU A 252 -3.45 -19.29 2.76
N ASP A 253 -2.91 -19.75 1.64
CA ASP A 253 -3.69 -20.44 0.61
C ASP A 253 -4.25 -21.77 1.14
N LEU A 254 -3.46 -22.52 1.91
CA LEU A 254 -3.90 -23.76 2.54
C LEU A 254 -4.99 -23.52 3.58
N THR A 255 -4.83 -22.53 4.46
CA THR A 255 -5.87 -22.17 5.44
C THR A 255 -7.14 -21.68 4.76
N SER A 256 -7.01 -20.99 3.62
CA SER A 256 -8.16 -20.60 2.79
C SER A 256 -8.88 -21.81 2.20
N GLN A 257 -8.16 -22.85 1.77
CA GLN A 257 -8.77 -24.12 1.34
C GLN A 257 -9.44 -24.85 2.51
N ALA A 258 -8.84 -24.85 3.70
CA ALA A 258 -9.41 -25.49 4.89
C ALA A 258 -10.77 -24.88 5.30
N MET A 259 -10.97 -23.58 5.05
CA MET A 259 -12.24 -22.88 5.29
C MET A 259 -13.37 -23.31 4.34
N LEU A 260 -13.07 -23.96 3.22
CA LEU A 260 -14.08 -24.45 2.28
C LEU A 260 -14.64 -25.80 2.76
N GLU A 261 -15.91 -26.03 2.47
CA GLU A 261 -16.52 -27.36 2.52
C GLU A 261 -15.70 -28.34 1.68
N LYS A 262 -15.60 -29.59 2.14
CA LYS A 262 -14.70 -30.60 1.57
C LYS A 262 -14.89 -30.78 0.06
N GLU A 263 -16.13 -30.71 -0.42
CA GLU A 263 -16.49 -30.88 -1.82
C GLU A 263 -16.09 -29.69 -2.71
N LYS A 264 -15.83 -28.51 -2.12
CA LYS A 264 -15.44 -27.28 -2.82
C LYS A 264 -13.93 -27.05 -2.82
N ARG A 265 -13.17 -27.87 -2.09
CA ARG A 265 -11.71 -27.78 -2.02
C ARG A 265 -11.08 -28.17 -3.35
N ASN A 266 -9.99 -27.51 -3.69
CA ASN A 266 -9.21 -27.84 -4.88
C ASN A 266 -8.00 -28.70 -4.51
N GLU A 267 -8.17 -30.02 -4.60
CA GLU A 267 -7.12 -31.00 -4.27
C GLU A 267 -5.84 -30.81 -5.09
N GLU A 268 -5.95 -30.41 -6.36
CA GLU A 268 -4.78 -30.17 -7.20
C GLU A 268 -3.97 -28.97 -6.70
N VAL A 269 -4.66 -27.92 -6.25
CA VAL A 269 -4.02 -26.74 -5.65
C VAL A 269 -3.38 -27.10 -4.31
N ILE A 270 -4.09 -27.83 -3.44
CA ILE A 270 -3.56 -28.29 -2.15
C ILE A 270 -2.28 -29.10 -2.35
N GLN A 271 -2.29 -30.08 -3.27
CA GLN A 271 -1.11 -30.91 -3.54
C GLN A 271 0.05 -30.09 -4.14
N LYS A 272 -0.23 -29.11 -5.01
CA LYS A 272 0.80 -28.21 -5.54
C LYS A 272 1.44 -27.38 -4.44
N ILE A 273 0.64 -26.84 -3.51
CA ILE A 273 1.16 -26.05 -2.39
C ILE A 273 2.00 -26.94 -1.45
N ARG A 274 1.53 -28.15 -1.12
CA ARG A 274 2.28 -29.13 -0.33
C ARG A 274 3.65 -29.44 -0.97
N ASN A 275 3.66 -29.74 -2.26
CA ASN A 275 4.90 -29.99 -3.00
C ASN A 275 5.83 -28.78 -3.03
N ASN A 276 5.29 -27.56 -3.02
CA ASN A 276 6.10 -26.34 -2.97
C ASN A 276 6.76 -26.17 -1.59
N LEU A 277 5.98 -26.31 -0.51
CA LEU A 277 6.51 -26.26 0.86
C LEU A 277 7.59 -27.33 1.08
N ASP A 278 7.36 -28.55 0.60
CA ASP A 278 8.37 -29.62 0.67
C ASP A 278 9.68 -29.26 -0.04
N LYS A 279 9.62 -28.60 -1.21
CA LYS A 279 10.82 -28.14 -1.91
C LYS A 279 11.56 -27.06 -1.12
N ILE A 280 10.82 -26.12 -0.53
CA ILE A 280 11.39 -25.06 0.30
C ILE A 280 12.08 -25.69 1.52
N PHE A 281 11.40 -26.55 2.26
CA PHE A 281 11.94 -27.19 3.45
C PHE A 281 13.14 -28.09 3.15
N LYS A 282 13.10 -28.90 2.07
CA LYS A 282 14.23 -29.74 1.64
C LYS A 282 15.47 -28.97 1.21
N SER A 283 15.33 -27.68 0.91
CA SER A 283 16.48 -26.83 0.62
C SER A 283 17.22 -26.37 1.89
N GLU A 284 16.65 -26.61 3.07
CA GLU A 284 17.30 -26.47 4.37
C GLU A 284 18.05 -27.74 4.76
N THR A 285 19.05 -27.59 5.63
CA THR A 285 19.95 -28.68 6.03
C THR A 285 19.25 -29.73 6.91
N ASP A 286 18.11 -29.39 7.53
CA ASP A 286 17.24 -30.26 8.32
C ASP A 286 15.75 -29.99 7.99
N SER A 287 15.22 -30.66 6.96
CA SER A 287 13.84 -30.44 6.48
C SER A 287 12.77 -31.22 7.26
N GLU A 288 13.16 -32.32 7.89
CA GLU A 288 12.28 -33.25 8.61
C GLU A 288 11.52 -32.60 9.78
N PRO A 289 12.13 -31.72 10.60
CA PRO A 289 11.41 -31.00 11.65
C PRO A 289 10.27 -30.12 11.12
N PHE A 290 10.44 -29.46 9.97
CA PHE A 290 9.41 -28.60 9.38
C PHE A 290 8.23 -29.41 8.84
N GLN A 291 8.51 -30.52 8.15
CA GLN A 291 7.48 -31.39 7.59
C GLN A 291 6.65 -32.05 8.70
N ASN A 292 7.31 -32.61 9.71
CA ASN A 292 6.65 -33.25 10.84
C ASN A 292 5.80 -32.28 11.65
N LYS A 293 6.21 -31.00 11.70
CA LYS A 293 5.44 -29.98 12.40
C LYS A 293 4.10 -29.70 11.75
N LEU A 294 4.02 -29.73 10.40
CA LEU A 294 2.80 -29.40 9.65
C LEU A 294 1.82 -30.57 9.50
N GLU A 295 2.24 -31.80 9.81
CA GLU A 295 1.42 -33.01 9.68
C GLU A 295 0.02 -32.92 10.31
N PRO A 296 -0.15 -32.39 11.55
CA PRO A 296 -1.48 -32.23 12.13
C PRO A 296 -2.41 -31.40 11.24
N PHE A 297 -1.90 -30.31 10.66
CA PHE A 297 -2.69 -29.41 9.81
C PHE A 297 -3.12 -30.07 8.49
N TRP A 298 -2.34 -31.03 7.97
CA TRP A 298 -2.74 -31.84 6.82
C TRP A 298 -4.00 -32.65 7.09
N GLY A 299 -4.23 -33.07 8.32
CA GLY A 299 -5.47 -33.72 8.74
C GLY A 299 -6.73 -32.85 8.57
N VAL A 300 -6.61 -31.52 8.64
CA VAL A 300 -7.73 -30.58 8.43
C VAL A 300 -8.15 -30.54 6.96
N LEU A 301 -7.19 -30.70 6.07
CA LEU A 301 -7.40 -30.64 4.63
C LEU A 301 -7.89 -31.97 4.04
N ALA A 302 -7.67 -33.08 4.76
CA ALA A 302 -7.99 -34.45 4.34
C ALA A 302 -9.49 -34.81 4.28
#